data_AF-A0A1Q3WDP8-F1
#
_entry.id   AF-A0A1Q3WDP8-F1
#
_cell.length_a   1.000
_cell.length_b   1.000
_cell.length_c   1.000
_cell.angle_alpha   90.00
_cell.angle_beta   90.00
_cell.angle_gamma   90.00
#
_symmetry.space_group_name_H-M   'P 1'
#
loop_
_entity.id
_entity.type
_entity.pdbx_description
1 polymer ?
#
loop_
_entity_poly.entity_id
_entity_poly.type
_entity_poly.pdbx_seq_one_letter_code
_entity_poly.pdbx_strand_id
1 'polypeptide(L)'
;MKQSLRTKGAHIRFDQQKVLYLTGEENYSHIHLTNGEVILMSRTLKWFEKRWPSFVRVHKHTLINPQHAFRVKRAARLTLPSYLVMRDQTQLLISRRRVTRVIAQLSFMPEIGYERQPYLFQADAGKRILIPGAPKTNSYRDAGQIRH
;
A
#
# COMPACT_ATOMS: atom_id res chain seq x y z
N MET A 1 42.23 4.29 -24.69
CA MET A 1 41.01 3.50 -24.95
C MET A 1 40.41 3.06 -23.61
N LYS A 2 39.19 3.50 -23.27
CA LYS A 2 38.48 3.07 -22.04
C LYS A 2 37.78 1.75 -22.32
N GLN A 3 38.22 0.64 -21.73
CA GLN A 3 37.54 -0.64 -21.86
C GLN A 3 36.99 -1.14 -20.51
N SER A 4 35.65 -1.24 -20.52
CA SER A 4 34.82 -2.30 -19.91
C SER A 4 34.83 -2.46 -18.39
N LEU A 5 33.80 -1.89 -17.75
CA LEU A 5 33.33 -2.30 -16.42
C LEU A 5 32.61 -3.65 -16.55
N ARG A 6 33.38 -4.75 -16.45
CA ARG A 6 32.82 -6.07 -16.14
C ARG A 6 32.77 -6.23 -14.62
N THR A 7 31.71 -5.73 -13.98
CA THR A 7 31.40 -6.21 -12.63
C THR A 7 30.59 -7.49 -12.76
N LYS A 8 31.28 -8.62 -12.64
CA LYS A 8 30.69 -9.96 -12.45
C LYS A 8 29.51 -9.84 -11.47
N GLY A 9 28.36 -10.38 -11.86
CA GLY A 9 27.12 -10.31 -11.10
C GLY A 9 27.34 -10.72 -9.64
N ALA A 10 27.34 -9.74 -8.74
CA ALA A 10 27.35 -9.99 -7.32
C ALA A 10 26.07 -10.75 -6.98
N HIS A 11 26.20 -11.90 -6.32
CA HIS A 11 25.06 -12.55 -5.69
C HIS A 11 24.65 -11.66 -4.51
N ILE A 12 23.74 -10.73 -4.76
CA ILE A 12 23.19 -9.89 -3.70
C ILE A 12 22.35 -10.81 -2.79
N ARG A 13 22.90 -11.12 -1.61
CA ARG A 13 22.23 -11.91 -0.58
C ARG A 13 21.53 -10.94 0.35
N PHE A 14 20.22 -11.00 0.41
CA PHE A 14 19.41 -10.30 1.40
C PHE A 14 18.35 -11.27 1.93
N ASP A 15 17.90 -11.00 3.15
CA ASP A 15 16.88 -11.80 3.80
C ASP A 15 15.49 -11.30 3.39
N GLN A 16 14.63 -12.21 2.92
CA GLN A 16 13.26 -11.90 2.54
C GLN A 16 12.45 -11.31 3.71
N GLN A 17 12.75 -11.70 4.96
CA GLN A 17 12.08 -11.17 6.14
C GLN A 17 12.42 -9.69 6.39
N LYS A 18 13.56 -9.22 5.88
CA LYS A 18 13.97 -7.80 5.96
C LYS A 18 13.40 -6.96 4.83
N VAL A 19 12.68 -7.54 3.87
CA VAL A 19 12.07 -6.78 2.77
C VAL A 19 10.77 -6.16 3.23
N LEU A 20 10.67 -4.84 3.11
CA LEU A 20 9.45 -4.06 3.35
C LEU A 20 8.52 -4.15 2.14
N TYR A 21 8.99 -3.69 0.99
CA TYR A 21 8.25 -3.65 -0.26
C TYR A 21 9.20 -3.58 -1.46
N LEU A 22 8.65 -3.79 -2.64
CA LEU A 22 9.34 -3.66 -3.91
C LEU A 22 8.60 -2.67 -4.79
N THR A 23 9.35 -1.80 -5.47
CA THR A 23 8.83 -0.96 -6.54
C THR A 23 9.37 -1.43 -7.89
N GLY A 24 8.52 -1.42 -8.92
CA GLY A 24 8.86 -1.98 -10.23
C GLY A 24 8.89 -0.94 -11.34
N GLU A 25 9.98 -0.95 -12.10
CA GLU A 25 10.24 -0.11 -13.27
C GLU A 25 10.55 -1.01 -14.46
N GLU A 26 9.52 -1.31 -15.25
CA GLU A 26 9.59 -2.22 -16.40
C GLU A 26 10.24 -3.57 -16.09
N ASN A 27 11.53 -3.71 -16.42
CA ASN A 27 12.34 -4.93 -16.28
C ASN A 27 13.18 -4.96 -15.00
N TYR A 28 13.09 -3.92 -14.19
CA TYR A 28 13.82 -3.75 -12.95
C TYR A 28 12.86 -3.63 -11.77
N SER A 29 13.34 -4.03 -10.60
CA SER A 29 12.67 -3.79 -9.33
C SER A 29 13.66 -3.27 -8.30
N HIS A 30 13.25 -2.28 -7.54
CA HIS A 30 13.92 -1.81 -6.34
C HIS A 30 13.33 -2.55 -5.14
N ILE A 31 14.19 -3.18 -4.33
CA ILE A 31 13.82 -3.90 -3.11
C ILE A 31 14.19 -3.03 -1.92
N HIS A 32 13.19 -2.59 -1.18
CA HIS A 32 13.35 -1.70 -0.04
C HIS A 32 13.43 -2.55 1.24
N LEU A 33 14.55 -2.46 1.93
CA LEU A 33 14.83 -3.23 3.14
C LEU A 33 14.55 -2.41 4.42
N THR A 34 14.34 -3.10 5.54
CA THR A 34 14.07 -2.48 6.85
C THR A 34 15.21 -1.60 7.39
N ASN A 35 16.44 -1.79 6.90
CA ASN A 35 17.61 -0.97 7.24
C ASN A 35 17.71 0.31 6.39
N GLY A 36 16.74 0.57 5.48
CA GLY A 36 16.76 1.69 4.55
C GLY A 36 17.58 1.45 3.27
N GLU A 37 18.22 0.29 3.13
CA GLU A 37 18.93 -0.09 1.91
C GLU A 37 17.94 -0.40 0.78
N VAL A 38 18.30 0.02 -0.43
CA VAL A 38 17.54 -0.26 -1.65
C VAL A 38 18.40 -1.04 -2.63
N ILE A 39 17.95 -2.26 -2.96
CA ILE A 39 18.65 -3.14 -3.89
C ILE A 39 17.96 -3.09 -5.25
N LEU A 40 18.72 -2.76 -6.30
CA LEU A 40 18.24 -2.85 -7.69
C LEU A 40 18.42 -4.28 -8.22
N MET A 41 17.34 -4.86 -8.75
CA MET A 41 17.37 -6.17 -9.41
C MET A 41 16.78 -6.10 -10.81
N SER A 42 17.46 -6.70 -11.79
CA SER A 42 16.97 -6.90 -13.17
C SER A 42 15.91 -8.01 -13.26
N ARG A 43 14.93 -7.98 -12.36
CA ARG A 43 13.80 -8.90 -12.29
C ARG A 43 12.52 -8.10 -12.11
N THR A 44 11.44 -8.53 -12.75
CA THR A 44 10.15 -7.86 -12.67
C THR A 44 9.42 -8.20 -11.38
N LEU A 45 8.48 -7.35 -10.96
CA LEU A 45 7.57 -7.67 -9.85
C LEU A 45 6.78 -8.96 -10.06
N LYS A 46 6.48 -9.32 -11.31
CA LYS A 46 5.81 -10.59 -11.66
C LYS A 46 6.68 -11.80 -11.30
N TRP A 47 8.01 -11.68 -11.47
CA TRP A 47 8.95 -12.73 -11.07
C TRP A 47 8.95 -12.91 -9.55
N PHE A 48 9.00 -11.81 -8.78
CA PHE A 48 8.92 -11.85 -7.32
C PHE A 48 7.57 -12.35 -6.80
N GLU A 49 6.46 -11.89 -7.39
CA GLU A 49 5.10 -12.32 -7.04
C GLU A 49 4.93 -13.85 -7.16
N LYS A 50 5.58 -14.48 -8.14
CA LYS A 50 5.61 -15.95 -8.28
C LYS A 50 6.50 -16.64 -7.24
N ARG A 51 7.64 -16.03 -6.89
CA ARG A 51 8.63 -16.61 -5.98
C ARG A 51 8.23 -16.45 -4.51
N TRP A 52 7.53 -15.37 -4.18
CA TRP A 52 7.12 -14.97 -2.84
C TRP A 52 5.59 -14.86 -2.76
N PRO A 53 4.87 -15.99 -2.69
CA PRO A 53 3.40 -15.99 -2.69
C PRO A 53 2.79 -15.33 -1.44
N SER A 54 3.56 -15.18 -0.37
CA SER A 54 3.16 -14.43 0.82
C SER A 54 3.12 -12.91 0.61
N PHE A 55 3.78 -12.40 -0.44
CA PHE A 55 3.79 -10.98 -0.74
C PHE A 55 2.50 -10.58 -1.46
N VAL A 56 2.02 -9.38 -1.17
CA VAL A 56 0.75 -8.87 -1.68
C VAL A 56 1.00 -7.81 -2.74
N ARG A 57 0.48 -8.02 -3.95
CA ARG A 57 0.64 -7.04 -5.01
C ARG A 57 -0.47 -5.99 -4.96
N VAL A 58 -0.13 -4.80 -4.46
CA VAL A 58 -1.08 -3.69 -4.23
C VAL A 58 -1.24 -2.75 -5.44
N HIS A 59 -0.21 -2.62 -6.26
CA HIS A 59 -0.20 -1.77 -7.45
C HIS A 59 0.49 -2.46 -8.64
N LYS A 60 0.35 -1.93 -9.86
CA LYS A 60 1.10 -2.47 -11.02
C LYS A 60 2.62 -2.37 -10.82
N HIS A 61 3.07 -1.34 -10.09
CA HIS A 61 4.46 -1.03 -9.76
C HIS A 61 4.82 -1.29 -8.29
N THR A 62 3.99 -1.99 -7.51
CA THR A 62 4.25 -2.17 -6.07
C THR A 62 3.82 -3.54 -5.57
N LEU A 63 4.75 -4.23 -4.89
CA LEU A 63 4.56 -5.51 -4.22
C LEU A 63 5.02 -5.35 -2.76
N ILE A 64 4.20 -5.72 -1.79
CA ILE A 64 4.49 -5.44 -0.37
C ILE A 64 4.65 -6.74 0.43
N ASN A 65 5.48 -6.70 1.47
CA ASN A 65 5.50 -7.72 2.49
C ASN A 65 4.42 -7.38 3.54
N PRO A 66 3.36 -8.20 3.68
CA PRO A 66 2.27 -7.88 4.59
C PRO A 66 2.68 -7.96 6.07
N GLN A 67 3.79 -8.64 6.41
CA GLN A 67 4.33 -8.66 7.78
C GLN A 67 4.82 -7.28 8.26
N HIS A 68 5.14 -6.39 7.31
CA HIS A 68 5.58 -5.01 7.58
C HIS A 68 4.51 -3.97 7.23
N ALA A 69 3.29 -4.40 6.92
CA ALA A 69 2.17 -3.50 6.79
C ALA A 69 1.76 -2.98 8.18
N PHE A 70 1.47 -1.69 8.27
CA PHE A 70 1.04 -1.05 9.51
C PHE A 70 -0.44 -0.69 9.48
N ARG A 71 -0.91 -0.08 8.38
CA ARG A 71 -2.29 0.40 8.28
C ARG A 71 -2.81 0.41 6.87
N VAL A 72 -4.06 -0.01 6.66
CA VAL A 72 -4.79 0.21 5.40
C VAL A 72 -5.72 1.42 5.56
N LYS A 73 -5.48 2.45 4.76
CA LYS A 73 -6.36 3.62 4.61
C LYS A 73 -7.29 3.38 3.42
N ARG A 74 -8.46 2.82 3.70
CA ARG A 74 -9.47 2.53 2.67
C ARG A 74 -10.30 3.77 2.39
N ALA A 75 -10.38 4.14 1.11
CA ALA A 75 -11.26 5.22 0.69
C ALA A 75 -12.74 4.84 0.78
N ALA A 76 -13.58 5.83 1.05
CA ALA A 76 -15.04 5.65 1.10
C ALA A 76 -15.66 5.29 -0.26
N ARG A 77 -15.04 5.72 -1.37
CA ARG A 77 -15.47 5.44 -2.76
C ARG A 77 -14.30 4.93 -3.57
N LEU A 78 -14.57 4.08 -4.56
CA LEU A 78 -13.55 3.57 -5.50
C LEU A 78 -12.95 4.65 -6.42
N THR A 79 -13.60 5.81 -6.54
CA THR A 79 -13.06 6.96 -7.27
C THR A 79 -11.92 7.65 -6.53
N LEU A 80 -11.84 7.46 -5.21
CA LEU A 80 -10.81 8.03 -4.34
C LEU A 80 -9.67 7.02 -4.13
N PRO A 81 -8.43 7.50 -3.95
CA PRO A 81 -7.27 6.62 -3.76
C PRO A 81 -7.31 5.96 -2.37
N SER A 82 -7.01 4.66 -2.33
CA SER A 82 -6.76 3.95 -1.07
C SER A 82 -5.26 3.72 -0.91
N TYR A 83 -4.77 3.74 0.33
CA TYR A 83 -3.34 3.65 0.63
C TYR A 83 -3.05 2.53 1.63
N LEU A 84 -1.86 1.97 1.53
CA LEU A 84 -1.24 1.12 2.53
C LEU A 84 -0.09 1.89 3.17
N VAL A 85 -0.05 1.93 4.50
CA VAL A 85 1.05 2.49 5.27
C VAL A 85 1.91 1.32 5.76
N MET A 86 3.19 1.38 5.45
CA MET A 86 4.20 0.42 5.90
C MET A 86 4.78 0.85 7.26
N ARG A 87 5.51 -0.04 7.96
CA ARG A 87 6.11 0.24 9.28
C ARG A 87 7.13 1.38 9.28
N ASP A 88 7.79 1.62 8.15
CA ASP A 88 8.69 2.77 7.92
C ASP A 88 7.93 4.08 7.63
N GLN A 89 6.60 4.08 7.80
CA GLN A 89 5.68 5.17 7.47
C GLN A 89 5.51 5.45 5.97
N THR A 90 6.13 4.66 5.10
CA THR A 90 5.97 4.81 3.64
C THR A 90 4.51 4.55 3.26
N GLN A 91 3.93 5.48 2.49
CA GLN A 91 2.57 5.38 1.98
C GLN A 91 2.56 4.86 0.53
N LEU A 92 1.96 3.70 0.31
CA LEU A 92 1.89 3.02 -0.97
C LEU A 92 0.47 3.04 -1.51
N LEU A 93 0.31 3.51 -2.74
CA LEU A 93 -1.00 3.55 -3.40
C LEU A 93 -1.51 2.13 -3.69
N ILE A 94 -2.75 1.85 -3.31
CA ILE A 94 -3.44 0.62 -3.71
C ILE A 94 -4.21 0.91 -5.00
N SER A 95 -3.94 0.16 -6.06
CA SER A 95 -4.67 0.34 -7.31
C SER A 95 -6.16 0.03 -7.12
N ARG A 96 -7.04 0.88 -7.66
CA ARG A 96 -8.50 0.75 -7.54
C ARG A 96 -9.02 -0.67 -7.80
N ARG A 97 -8.55 -1.30 -8.88
CA ARG A 97 -8.93 -2.67 -9.28
C ARG A 97 -8.47 -3.76 -8.29
N ARG A 98 -7.47 -3.47 -7.45
CA ARG A 98 -6.92 -4.41 -6.47
C ARG A 98 -7.41 -4.16 -5.05
N VAL A 99 -8.06 -3.01 -4.76
CA VAL A 99 -8.51 -2.64 -3.41
C VAL A 99 -9.27 -3.78 -2.73
N THR A 100 -10.29 -4.33 -3.38
CA THR A 100 -11.10 -5.43 -2.82
C THR A 100 -10.25 -6.65 -2.48
N ARG A 101 -9.39 -7.08 -3.41
CA ARG A 101 -8.51 -8.26 -3.21
C ARG A 101 -7.47 -8.03 -2.11
N VAL A 102 -6.84 -6.85 -2.10
CA VAL A 102 -5.83 -6.49 -1.10
C VAL A 102 -6.44 -6.45 0.30
N ILE A 103 -7.62 -5.83 0.44
CA ILE A 103 -8.32 -5.80 1.73
C ILE A 103 -8.65 -7.21 2.20
N ALA A 104 -9.18 -8.06 1.33
CA ALA A 104 -9.49 -9.45 1.67
C ALA A 104 -8.25 -10.26 2.05
N GLN A 105 -7.11 -10.04 1.39
CA GLN A 105 -5.85 -10.73 1.73
C GLN A 105 -5.28 -10.26 3.07
N LEU A 106 -5.45 -8.98 3.40
CA LEU A 106 -4.88 -8.40 4.62
C LEU A 106 -5.83 -8.53 5.83
N SER A 107 -7.15 -8.68 5.63
CA SER A 107 -8.15 -8.60 6.71
C SER A 107 -8.03 -9.69 7.78
N PHE A 108 -7.29 -10.76 7.47
CA PHE A 108 -6.99 -11.83 8.41
C PHE A 108 -5.79 -11.52 9.32
N MET A 109 -5.13 -10.37 9.15
CA MET A 109 -3.97 -9.96 9.95
C MET A 109 -4.41 -8.96 11.04
N PRO A 110 -4.47 -9.39 12.32
CA PRO A 110 -4.99 -8.55 13.40
C PRO A 110 -4.12 -7.32 13.69
N GLU A 111 -2.83 -7.38 13.36
CA GLU A 111 -1.85 -6.31 13.59
C GLU A 111 -1.98 -5.12 12.62
N ILE A 112 -2.74 -5.28 11.53
CA ILE A 112 -2.92 -4.22 10.54
C ILE A 112 -4.11 -3.36 10.93
N GLY A 113 -3.86 -2.08 11.22
CA GLY A 113 -4.94 -1.13 11.46
C GLY A 113 -5.79 -0.91 10.20
N TYR A 114 -7.12 -0.86 10.35
CA TYR A 114 -8.05 -0.54 9.27
C TYR A 114 -8.73 0.79 9.52
N GLU A 115 -8.48 1.75 8.64
CA GLU A 115 -9.06 3.09 8.73
C GLU A 115 -9.88 3.36 7.47
N ARG A 116 -11.20 3.57 7.64
CA ARG A 116 -12.01 4.18 6.59
C ARG A 116 -11.75 5.68 6.62
N GLN A 117 -11.16 6.23 5.56
CA GLN A 117 -10.98 7.67 5.49
C GLN A 117 -12.36 8.35 5.33
N PRO A 118 -12.78 9.20 6.29
CA PRO A 118 -13.96 10.03 6.12
C PRO A 118 -13.71 11.05 5.00
N TYR A 119 -14.80 11.58 4.43
CA TYR A 119 -14.77 12.60 3.38
C TYR A 119 -14.24 13.94 3.93
N LEU A 120 -12.94 14.04 4.18
CA LEU A 120 -12.30 15.30 4.53
C LEU A 120 -11.07 15.48 3.64
N PHE A 121 -11.25 16.23 2.55
CA PHE A 121 -10.13 16.77 1.80
C PHE A 121 -9.77 18.12 2.43
N GLN A 122 -8.47 18.30 2.68
CA GLN A 122 -7.88 19.57 3.06
C GLN A 122 -8.20 20.59 1.96
N ALA A 123 -8.88 21.67 2.34
CA ALA A 123 -9.06 22.81 1.46
C ALA A 123 -7.70 23.52 1.34
N ASP A 124 -7.08 23.45 0.17
CA ASP A 124 -6.14 24.49 -0.22
C ASP A 124 -6.89 25.82 -0.25
N ALA A 125 -6.22 26.85 0.26
CA ALA A 125 -6.71 28.17 0.56
C ALA A 125 -7.81 28.68 -0.42
N GLY A 126 -8.99 29.00 0.14
CA GLY A 126 -9.88 30.01 -0.42
C GLY A 126 -11.05 29.56 -1.29
N LYS A 127 -11.23 28.28 -1.62
CA LYS A 127 -12.44 27.81 -2.35
C LYS A 127 -13.27 26.82 -1.54
N ARG A 128 -14.39 27.30 -1.00
CA ARG A 128 -15.46 26.45 -0.45
C ARG A 128 -16.21 25.82 -1.62
N ILE A 129 -15.89 24.57 -1.96
CA ILE A 129 -16.71 23.78 -2.88
C ILE A 129 -17.48 22.75 -2.05
N LEU A 130 -18.79 22.96 -1.92
CA LEU A 130 -19.72 21.90 -1.52
C LEU A 130 -19.88 20.96 -2.72
N ILE A 131 -19.50 19.69 -2.56
CA ILE A 131 -19.69 18.66 -3.60
C ILE A 131 -21.06 17.99 -3.40
N PRO A 132 -21.85 17.75 -4.47
CA PRO A 132 -23.13 17.05 -4.36
C PRO A 132 -22.94 15.60 -3.88
N GLY A 133 -23.73 15.19 -2.89
CA GLY A 133 -23.77 13.79 -2.44
C GLY A 133 -22.99 13.48 -1.15
N ALA A 134 -22.88 14.44 -0.22
CA ALA A 134 -22.78 14.07 1.19
C ALA A 134 -23.93 13.11 1.52
N PRO A 135 -23.69 11.98 2.21
CA PRO A 135 -24.80 11.19 2.73
C PRO A 135 -25.64 12.13 3.59
N LYS A 136 -26.95 12.24 3.33
CA LYS A 136 -27.86 12.78 4.34
C LYS A 136 -27.55 12.00 5.59
N THR A 137 -27.01 12.66 6.60
CA THR A 137 -26.81 12.07 7.91
C THR A 137 -28.19 11.58 8.32
N ASN A 138 -28.43 10.27 8.25
CA ASN A 138 -29.38 9.68 9.16
C ASN A 138 -28.65 9.73 10.49
N SER A 139 -28.82 10.87 11.18
CA SER A 139 -28.46 11.02 12.57
C SER A 139 -29.01 9.80 13.29
N TYR A 140 -28.17 9.20 14.13
CA TYR A 140 -28.56 8.24 15.14
C TYR A 140 -29.90 8.65 15.77
N ARG A 141 -31.00 8.08 15.26
CA ARG A 141 -32.23 7.85 16.00
C ARG A 141 -32.04 6.50 16.67
N ASP A 142 -31.26 6.52 17.74
CA ASP A 142 -31.43 5.60 18.86
C ASP A 142 -30.59 6.11 20.03
N ALA A 143 -31.01 7.26 20.53
CA ALA A 143 -30.93 7.51 21.96
C ALA A 143 -32.37 7.46 22.48
N GLY A 144 -32.64 6.48 23.34
CA GLY A 144 -33.77 6.56 24.26
C GLY A 144 -34.84 5.48 24.11
N GLN A 145 -34.58 4.28 24.63
CA GLN A 145 -35.59 3.64 25.46
C GLN A 145 -34.97 2.75 26.54
N ILE A 146 -34.64 3.38 27.67
CA ILE A 146 -34.76 2.75 28.98
C ILE A 146 -36.26 2.66 29.25
N ARG A 147 -36.80 1.46 29.47
CA ARG A 147 -38.05 1.26 30.22
C ARG A 147 -37.95 -0.03 31.03
N HIS A 148 -37.96 0.19 32.34
CA HIS A 148 -38.47 -0.58 33.49
C HIS A 148 -38.62 -2.09 33.37
#